data_AF-A0ABD1TKI2-F1
#
_entry.id   AF-A0ABD1TKI2-F1
#
_cell.length_a   1.000
_cell.length_b   1.000
_cell.length_c   1.000
_cell.angle_alpha   90.00
_cell.angle_beta   90.00
_cell.angle_gamma   90.00
#
_symmetry.space_group_name_H-M   'P 1'
#
loop_
_entity.id
_entity.type
_entity.pdbx_description
1 polymer ?
#
loop_
_entity_poly.entity_id
_entity_poly.type
_entity_poly.pdbx_seq_one_letter_code
_entity_poly.pdbx_strand_id
1 'polypeptide(L)'
;MVAYLTKAKDLLSHFELYELLQIPRVENSYTDALSKLASRDFDLMKAIPVEKQSRPSIDESLAPTAMTISESLRSRKEIIVYLNNQVLSSDRQKAQKLHRRVAKFVL
;
A
#
# COMPACT_ATOMS: atom_id res chain seq x y z
N MET A 1 21.92 -10.29 -9.93
CA MET A 1 20.77 -11.12 -10.37
C MET A 1 20.65 -12.41 -9.56
N VAL A 2 21.73 -13.20 -9.43
CA VAL A 2 21.71 -14.51 -8.74
C VAL A 2 21.12 -14.44 -7.33
N ALA A 3 21.50 -13.46 -6.51
CA ALA A 3 21.00 -13.29 -5.14
C ALA A 3 19.48 -13.03 -5.03
N TYR A 4 18.87 -12.37 -6.03
CA TYR A 4 17.42 -12.15 -6.04
C TYR A 4 16.67 -13.42 -6.45
N LEU A 5 17.23 -14.19 -7.39
CA LEU A 5 16.65 -15.46 -7.82
C LEU A 5 16.67 -16.48 -6.68
N THR A 6 17.77 -16.59 -5.94
CA THR A 6 17.86 -17.47 -4.77
C THR A 6 16.83 -17.07 -3.73
N LYS A 7 16.75 -15.77 -3.37
CA LYS A 7 15.75 -15.30 -2.40
C LYS A 7 14.31 -15.55 -2.84
N ALA A 8 14.00 -15.36 -4.13
CA ALA A 8 12.68 -15.65 -4.67
C ALA A 8 12.33 -17.14 -4.55
N LYS A 9 13.29 -18.04 -4.84
CA LYS A 9 13.11 -19.49 -4.67
C LYS A 9 12.92 -19.87 -3.20
N ASP A 10 13.70 -19.28 -2.29
CA ASP A 10 13.57 -19.49 -0.85
C ASP A 10 12.20 -19.02 -0.33
N LEU A 11 11.65 -17.93 -0.85
CA LEU A 11 10.30 -17.48 -0.51
C LEU A 11 9.22 -18.41 -1.09
N LEU A 12 9.39 -18.87 -2.33
CA LEU A 12 8.45 -19.80 -2.97
C LEU A 12 8.36 -21.14 -2.24
N SER A 13 9.44 -21.62 -1.59
CA SER A 13 9.41 -22.87 -0.84
C SER A 13 8.52 -22.84 0.41
N HIS A 14 8.03 -21.67 0.83
CA HIS A 14 7.08 -21.55 1.94
C HIS A 14 5.63 -21.83 1.51
N PHE A 15 5.36 -21.90 0.21
CA PHE A 15 4.04 -22.22 -0.32
C PHE A 15 3.97 -23.70 -0.70
N GLU A 16 2.93 -24.40 -0.24
CA GLU A 16 2.72 -25.81 -0.60
C GLU A 16 2.45 -26.00 -2.10
N LEU A 17 1.76 -25.05 -2.72
CA LEU A 17 1.46 -25.00 -4.14
C LEU A 17 1.58 -23.56 -4.65
N TYR A 18 2.21 -23.38 -5.81
CA TYR A 18 2.30 -22.08 -6.50
C TYR A 18 2.31 -22.28 -8.01
N GLU A 19 1.86 -21.25 -8.74
CA GLU A 19 1.89 -21.21 -10.20
C GLU A 19 2.49 -19.89 -10.67
N LEU A 20 3.26 -19.94 -11.76
CA LEU A 20 3.86 -18.79 -12.41
C LEU A 20 3.25 -18.64 -13.80
N LEU A 21 2.39 -17.64 -13.95
CA LEU A 21 1.71 -17.34 -15.20
C LEU A 21 2.32 -16.11 -15.86
N GLN A 22 2.66 -16.24 -17.14
CA GLN A 22 3.03 -15.10 -17.98
C GLN A 22 1.76 -14.49 -18.55
N ILE A 23 1.53 -13.21 -18.26
CA ILE A 23 0.39 -12.44 -18.78
C ILE A 23 0.85 -11.28 -19.68
N PRO A 24 0.03 -10.86 -20.66
CA PRO A 24 0.30 -9.66 -21.45
C PRO A 24 0.51 -8.42 -20.57
N ARG A 25 1.41 -7.53 -20.99
CA ARG A 25 1.73 -6.31 -20.23
C ARG A 25 0.52 -5.40 -20.01
N VAL A 26 -0.41 -5.38 -20.98
CA VAL A 26 -1.66 -4.60 -20.89
C VAL A 26 -2.54 -5.08 -19.73
N GLU A 27 -2.55 -6.39 -19.47
CA GLU A 27 -3.31 -6.99 -18.37
C GLU A 27 -2.61 -6.75 -17.01
N ASN A 28 -1.28 -6.63 -17.00
CA ASN A 28 -0.52 -6.27 -15.79
C ASN A 28 -0.33 -4.75 -15.60
N SER A 29 -1.23 -3.95 -16.19
CA SER A 29 -1.11 -2.48 -16.23
C SER A 29 -1.06 -1.83 -14.85
N TYR A 30 -1.75 -2.38 -13.86
CA TYR A 30 -1.74 -1.86 -12.49
C TYR A 30 -0.34 -1.97 -11.84
N THR A 31 0.29 -3.14 -11.95
CA THR A 31 1.65 -3.35 -11.43
C THR A 31 2.67 -2.51 -12.20
N ASP A 32 2.50 -2.36 -13.51
CA ASP A 32 3.34 -1.48 -14.34
C ASP A 32 3.22 -0.01 -13.92
N ALA A 33 2.01 0.46 -13.60
CA ALA A 33 1.77 1.81 -13.06
C ALA A 33 2.45 2.02 -11.70
N LEU A 34 2.38 1.03 -10.80
CA LEU A 34 3.09 1.08 -9.51
C LEU A 34 4.61 1.07 -9.69
N SER A 35 5.13 0.26 -10.60
CA SER A 35 6.56 0.23 -10.91
C SER A 35 7.04 1.57 -11.46
N LYS A 36 6.25 2.22 -12.32
CA LYS A 36 6.51 3.57 -12.82
C LYS A 36 6.48 4.60 -11.68
N LEU A 37 5.50 4.53 -10.77
CA LEU A 37 5.41 5.41 -9.61
C LEU A 37 6.63 5.30 -8.68
N ALA A 38 7.14 4.09 -8.48
CA ALA A 38 8.33 3.83 -7.69
C ALA A 38 9.64 4.18 -8.42
N SER A 39 9.60 4.38 -9.74
CA SER A 39 10.75 4.81 -10.51
C SER A 39 11.03 6.30 -10.28
N ARG A 40 12.31 6.68 -10.39
CA ARG A 40 12.78 8.06 -10.19
C ARG A 40 12.20 9.07 -11.19
N ASP A 41 11.64 8.59 -12.30
CA ASP A 41 11.20 9.40 -13.43
C ASP A 41 9.71 9.79 -13.36
N PHE A 42 9.02 9.47 -12.26
CA PHE A 42 7.61 9.82 -12.13
C PHE A 42 7.47 11.29 -11.70
N ASP A 43 7.12 12.18 -12.63
CA ASP A 43 6.92 13.62 -12.37
C ASP A 43 5.90 13.93 -11.25
N LEU A 44 5.06 12.96 -10.88
CA LEU A 44 4.11 13.02 -9.76
C LEU A 44 4.75 12.90 -8.37
N MET A 45 6.06 12.70 -8.27
CA MET A 45 6.80 12.66 -6.98
C MET A 45 6.68 13.96 -6.18
N LYS A 46 6.20 15.06 -6.78
CA LYS A 46 5.85 16.30 -6.06
C LYS A 46 4.51 16.23 -5.31
N ALA A 47 3.59 15.35 -5.72
CA ALA A 47 2.24 15.27 -5.18
C ALA A 47 2.02 14.11 -4.21
N ILE A 48 2.79 13.02 -4.35
CA ILE A 48 2.66 11.82 -3.52
C ILE A 48 4.02 11.54 -2.84
N PRO A 49 4.10 11.60 -1.50
CA PRO A 49 5.31 11.19 -0.80
C PRO A 49 5.55 9.69 -1.01
N VAL A 50 6.61 9.34 -1.74
CA VAL A 50 7.05 7.96 -1.93
C VAL A 50 8.31 7.74 -1.10
N GLU A 51 8.27 6.77 -0.20
CA GLU A 51 9.45 6.38 0.57
C GLU A 51 10.39 5.56 -0.33
N LYS A 52 11.66 5.99 -0.38
CA LYS A 52 12.69 5.27 -1.11
C LYS A 52 13.56 4.48 -0.13
N GLN A 53 13.60 3.17 -0.30
CA GLN A 53 14.54 2.34 0.45
C GLN A 53 15.98 2.72 0.09
N SER A 54 16.78 3.03 1.11
CA SER A 54 18.20 3.38 0.96
C SER A 54 19.08 2.14 0.72
N ARG A 55 18.59 0.94 1.01
CA ARG A 55 19.31 -0.32 0.91
C ARG A 55 18.55 -1.32 0.04
N PRO A 56 19.22 -2.33 -0.54
CA PRO A 56 18.56 -3.38 -1.30
C PRO A 56 17.57 -4.18 -0.44
N SER A 57 16.44 -4.58 -1.03
CA SER A 57 15.40 -5.36 -0.34
C SER A 57 15.82 -6.79 0.04
N ILE A 58 16.98 -7.24 -0.44
CA ILE A 58 17.54 -8.59 -0.18
C ILE A 58 18.54 -8.61 0.98
N ASP A 59 18.84 -7.47 1.60
CA ASP A 59 19.78 -7.39 2.71
C ASP A 59 19.11 -7.92 4.00
N GLU A 60 19.53 -9.10 4.48
CA GLU A 60 18.86 -9.91 5.51
C GLU A 60 18.80 -9.27 6.91
N SER A 61 19.43 -8.10 7.09
CA SER A 61 19.40 -7.32 8.34
C SER A 61 18.00 -6.84 8.72
N LEU A 62 17.05 -6.85 7.79
CA LEU A 62 15.66 -6.55 8.07
C LEU A 62 14.91 -7.86 7.86
N ALA A 63 14.60 -8.57 8.95
CA ALA A 63 13.41 -9.41 8.95
C ALA A 63 12.29 -8.64 8.25
N PRO A 64 11.40 -9.25 7.45
CA PRO A 64 10.23 -8.55 6.98
C PRO A 64 9.50 -8.14 8.25
N THR A 65 9.76 -6.92 8.70
CA THR A 65 8.82 -6.16 9.45
C THR A 65 7.74 -6.09 8.40
N ALA A 66 6.81 -7.04 8.43
CA ALA A 66 5.51 -6.86 7.88
C ALA A 66 5.15 -5.49 8.41
N MET A 67 5.30 -4.47 7.56
CA MET A 67 4.90 -3.13 7.87
C MET A 67 3.40 -3.31 7.88
N THR A 68 2.92 -3.78 9.02
CA THR A 68 1.54 -3.82 9.37
C THR A 68 1.25 -2.34 9.34
N ILE A 69 0.72 -1.89 8.21
CA ILE A 69 0.03 -0.64 8.17
C ILE A 69 -1.07 -0.90 9.19
N SER A 70 -0.85 -0.49 10.44
CA SER A 70 -1.91 -0.36 11.41
C SER A 70 -2.72 0.85 10.93
N GLU A 71 -3.28 0.74 9.73
CA GLU A 71 -4.44 1.47 9.33
C GLU A 71 -5.42 1.10 10.42
N SER A 72 -5.61 2.01 11.38
CA SER A 72 -6.58 1.77 12.43
C SER A 72 -7.89 1.51 11.70
N LEU A 73 -8.28 0.23 11.60
CA LEU A 73 -9.50 -0.19 10.94
C LEU A 73 -10.70 0.55 11.53
N ARG A 74 -10.56 0.96 12.80
CA ARG A 74 -11.45 1.88 13.51
C ARG A 74 -11.70 3.17 12.72
N SER A 75 -10.67 3.84 12.20
CA SER A 75 -10.85 5.12 11.49
C SER A 75 -11.45 4.97 10.09
N ARG A 76 -11.15 3.89 9.37
CA ARG A 76 -11.75 3.61 8.06
C ARG A 76 -13.23 3.26 8.18
N LYS A 77 -13.58 2.45 9.20
CA LYS A 77 -14.98 2.13 9.53
C LYS A 77 -15.78 3.37 9.89
N GLU A 78 -15.23 4.29 10.68
CA GLU A 78 -15.88 5.55 11.05
C GLU A 78 -16.17 6.44 9.83
N ILE A 79 -15.25 6.52 8.86
CA ILE A 79 -15.45 7.29 7.61
C ILE A 79 -16.58 6.69 6.78
N ILE A 80 -16.60 5.36 6.59
CA ILE A 80 -17.64 4.67 5.80
C ILE A 80 -19.01 4.84 6.44
N VAL A 81 -19.12 4.65 7.76
CA VAL A 81 -20.39 4.82 8.50
C VAL A 81 -20.89 6.26 8.40
N TYR A 82 -19.99 7.24 8.51
CA TYR A 82 -20.35 8.65 8.39
C TYR A 82 -20.82 9.00 6.97
N LEU A 83 -20.15 8.49 5.92
CA LEU A 83 -20.56 8.70 4.53
C LEU A 83 -21.95 8.11 4.24
N ASN A 84 -22.26 6.93 4.79
CA ASN A 84 -23.52 6.26 4.52
C ASN A 84 -24.69 6.79 5.36
N ASN A 85 -24.45 7.10 6.64
CA ASN A 85 -25.52 7.35 7.60
C ASN A 85 -25.53 8.79 8.14
N GLN A 86 -24.53 9.62 7.81
CA GLN A 86 -24.30 10.96 8.36
C GLN A 86 -24.24 11.05 9.90
N VAL A 87 -24.08 9.91 10.59
CA VAL A 87 -24.06 9.86 12.05
C VAL A 87 -22.70 10.29 12.57
N LEU A 88 -22.69 11.33 13.39
CA LEU A 88 -21.49 11.94 13.96
C LEU A 88 -21.35 11.56 15.44
N SER A 89 -20.12 11.32 15.91
CA SER A 89 -19.86 11.08 17.34
C SER A 89 -20.26 12.30 18.18
N SER A 90 -20.87 12.10 19.36
CA SER A 90 -21.29 13.19 20.26
C SER A 90 -20.16 14.14 20.67
N ASP A 91 -18.90 13.70 20.57
CA ASP A 91 -17.72 14.51 20.81
C ASP A 91 -17.44 15.44 19.62
N ARG A 92 -17.72 16.73 19.81
CA ARG A 92 -17.58 17.80 18.81
C ARG A 92 -16.18 17.86 18.18
N GLN A 93 -15.11 17.54 18.91
CA GLN A 93 -13.76 17.59 18.35
C GLN A 93 -13.48 16.40 17.43
N LYS A 94 -13.92 15.19 17.79
CA LYS A 94 -13.80 13.99 16.95
C LYS A 94 -14.65 14.11 15.69
N ALA A 95 -15.86 14.62 15.85
CA ALA A 95 -16.77 15.01 14.78
C ALA A 95 -16.11 15.91 13.72
N GLN A 96 -15.52 17.03 14.14
CA GLN A 96 -14.86 17.96 13.21
C GLN A 96 -13.63 17.35 12.53
N LYS A 97 -12.82 16.56 13.26
CA LYS A 97 -11.69 15.83 12.66
C LYS A 97 -12.14 14.82 11.61
N LEU A 98 -13.21 14.08 11.89
CA LEU A 98 -13.79 13.11 10.96
C LEU A 98 -14.33 13.81 9.71
N HIS A 99 -15.07 14.90 9.87
CA HIS A 99 -15.62 15.69 8.76
C HIS A 99 -14.51 16.20 7.82
N ARG A 100 -13.43 16.76 8.36
CA ARG A 100 -12.28 17.22 7.55
C ARG A 100 -11.57 16.08 6.83
N ARG A 101 -11.57 14.87 7.40
CA ARG A 101 -11.01 13.68 6.75
C ARG A 101 -11.91 13.17 5.64
N VAL A 102 -13.21 13.07 5.89
CA VAL A 102 -14.22 12.59 4.94
C VAL A 102 -14.30 13.46 3.69
N ALA A 103 -14.17 14.79 3.85
CA ALA A 103 -14.14 15.73 2.72
C ALA A 103 -13.05 15.44 1.67
N LYS A 104 -12.03 14.63 2.00
CA LYS A 104 -10.99 14.19 1.05
C LYS A 104 -11.42 13.00 0.19
N PHE A 105 -12.51 12.33 0.55
CA PHE A 105 -13.01 11.11 -0.09
C PHE A 105 -14.34 11.32 -0.82
N VAL A 106 -14.94 12.50 -0.68
CA VAL A 106 -16.11 12.92 -1.46
C VAL A 106 -15.58 13.80 -2.59
N LEU A 107 -15.78 13.37 -3.84
CA LEU A 107 -15.50 14.14 -5.06
C LEU A 107 -16.58 15.19 -5.29
#